data_AF-A0A652YY72-F1
#
_entry.id   AF-A0A652YY72-F1
#
_cell.length_a   1.000
_cell.length_b   1.000
_cell.length_c   1.000
_cell.angle_alpha   90.00
_cell.angle_beta   90.00
_cell.angle_gamma   90.00
#
_symmetry.space_group_name_H-M   'P 1'
#
loop_
_entity.id
_entity.type
_entity.pdbx_description
1 polymer ?
#
loop_
_entity_poly.entity_id
_entity_poly.type
_entity_poly.pdbx_seq_one_letter_code
_entity_poly.pdbx_strand_id
1 'polypeptide(L)' 'MSTEKQLFLATRLDELIRDLEADAPAPAQGPPGHPDGLLVTAQRHRAEVDTADAKHIDEIMSAHPEIAAAWSDRST' A
#
# COMPACT_ATOMS: atom_id res chain seq x y z
N MET A 1 -12.06 -8.99 12.49
CA MET A 1 -12.32 -8.03 11.38
C MET A 1 -11.28 -6.92 11.30
N SER A 2 -11.21 -5.93 12.21
CA SER A 2 -10.27 -4.79 12.05
C SER A 2 -8.79 -5.18 12.04
N THR A 3 -8.36 -6.08 12.93
CA THR A 3 -6.96 -6.55 12.99
C THR A 3 -6.56 -7.40 11.78
N GLU A 4 -7.47 -8.23 11.26
CA GLU A 4 -7.21 -9.03 10.06
C GLU A 4 -7.14 -8.16 8.80
N LYS A 5 -8.03 -7.18 8.70
CA LYS A 5 -8.04 -6.18 7.62
C LYS A 5 -6.77 -5.33 7.65
N GLN A 6 -6.34 -4.92 8.83
CA GLN A 6 -5.09 -4.19 9.06
C GLN A 6 -3.87 -5.02 8.64
N LEU A 7 -3.77 -6.29 9.09
CA LEU A 7 -2.68 -7.20 8.70
C LEU A 7 -2.66 -7.46 7.18
N PHE A 8 -3.83 -7.62 6.57
CA PHE A 8 -3.95 -7.79 5.12
C PHE A 8 -3.47 -6.55 4.37
N LEU A 9 -3.98 -5.36 4.73
CA LEU A 9 -3.60 -4.10 4.12
C LEU A 9 -2.10 -3.83 4.29
N ALA A 10 -1.55 -4.09 5.48
CA ALA A 10 -0.13 -4.02 5.77
C ALA A 10 0.70 -4.93 4.84
N THR A 11 0.26 -6.18 4.66
CA THR A 11 0.94 -7.14 3.77
C THR A 11 0.89 -6.68 2.32
N ARG A 12 -0.27 -6.24 1.84
CA ARG A 12 -0.44 -5.80 0.46
C ARG A 12 0.31 -4.51 0.13
N LEU A 13 0.39 -3.58 1.09
CA LEU A 13 1.23 -2.40 0.97
C LEU A 13 2.72 -2.78 0.94
N ASP A 14 3.17 -3.76 1.74
CA ASP A 14 4.56 -4.26 1.70
C ASP A 14 4.92 -4.87 0.33
N GLU A 15 4.01 -5.67 -0.23
CA GLU A 15 4.15 -6.23 -1.58
C GLU A 15 4.23 -5.13 -2.65
N LEU A 16 3.32 -4.14 -2.59
CA LEU A 16 3.31 -3.00 -3.51
C LEU A 16 4.60 -2.18 -3.41
N ILE A 17 5.08 -1.89 -2.19
CA ILE A 17 6.33 -1.18 -1.97
C ILE A 17 7.48 -1.96 -2.60
N ARG A 18 7.57 -3.27 -2.36
CA ARG A 18 8.63 -4.11 -2.92
C ARG A 18 8.58 -4.18 -4.45
N ASP A 19 7.39 -4.25 -5.04
CA ASP A 19 7.21 -4.25 -6.49
C ASP A 19 7.68 -2.92 -7.09
N LEU A 20 7.28 -1.80 -6.50
CA LEU A 20 7.71 -0.46 -6.91
C LEU A 20 9.22 -0.25 -6.73
N GLU A 21 9.81 -0.76 -5.65
CA GLU A 21 11.26 -0.75 -5.43
C GLU A 21 12.02 -1.64 -6.42
N ALA A 22 11.41 -2.74 -6.87
CA ALA A 22 11.99 -3.65 -7.85
C ALA A 22 11.87 -3.13 -9.29
N ASP A 23 10.78 -2.43 -9.61
CA ASP A 23 10.55 -1.77 -10.90
C ASP A 23 11.38 -0.48 -11.03
N ALA A 24 11.68 0.18 -9.91
CA ALA A 24 12.56 1.35 -9.89
C ALA A 24 13.92 0.99 -10.52
N PRO A 25 14.28 1.58 -11.69
CA PRO A 25 15.59 1.36 -12.27
C PRO A 25 16.64 1.83 -11.25
N ALA A 26 17.65 1.00 -10.99
CA ALA A 26 18.81 1.33 -10.13
C ALA A 26 19.23 2.79 -10.36
N PRO A 27 19.58 3.57 -9.32
CA PRO A 27 19.56 5.04 -9.31
C PRO A 27 20.42 5.62 -10.43
N ALA A 28 19.84 5.66 -11.63
CA ALA A 28 20.36 6.26 -12.82
C ALA A 28 19.64 7.58 -12.92
N GLN A 29 20.43 8.64 -13.01
CA GLN A 29 20.02 10.03 -13.15
C GLN A 29 19.10 10.19 -14.38
N GLY A 30 17.83 9.81 -14.23
CA GLY A 30 16.77 9.94 -15.22
C GLY A 30 15.79 11.04 -14.79
N PRO A 31 15.02 11.63 -15.72
CA PRO A 31 14.08 12.70 -15.39
C PRO A 31 13.06 12.21 -14.35
N PRO A 32 12.53 13.10 -13.48
CA PRO A 32 11.60 12.75 -12.39
C PRO A 32 10.25 12.30 -12.96
N GLY A 33 10.20 11.05 -13.41
CA GLY A 33 9.06 10.44 -14.07
C GLY A 33 8.31 9.48 -13.16
N HIS A 34 7.90 9.96 -11.97
CA HIS A 34 6.72 9.47 -11.24
C HIS A 34 6.64 8.10 -10.51
N PRO A 35 7.70 7.32 -10.20
CA PRO A 35 7.57 6.21 -9.24
C PRO A 35 7.62 6.68 -7.78
N ASP A 36 8.34 7.77 -7.48
CA ASP A 36 8.53 8.29 -6.11
C ASP A 36 7.21 8.62 -5.40
N GLY A 37 6.25 9.25 -6.09
CA GLY A 37 5.00 9.65 -5.46
C GLY A 37 4.15 8.48 -4.98
N LEU A 38 4.09 7.40 -5.76
CA LEU A 38 3.33 6.21 -5.41
C LEU A 38 4.06 5.38 -4.35
N LEU A 39 5.37 5.21 -4.47
CA LEU A 39 6.21 4.51 -3.50
C LEU A 39 6.18 5.19 -2.13
N VAL A 40 6.41 6.51 -2.08
CA VAL A 40 6.36 7.30 -0.83
C VAL A 40 4.96 7.24 -0.21
N THR A 41 3.90 7.28 -1.02
CA THR A 41 2.52 7.14 -0.52
C THR A 41 2.28 5.75 0.07
N ALA A 42 2.72 4.68 -0.60
CA ALA A 42 2.58 3.31 -0.11
C ALA A 42 3.38 3.08 1.19
N GLN A 43 4.62 3.58 1.26
CA GLN A 43 5.46 3.54 2.47
C GLN A 43 4.82 4.31 3.63
N ARG A 44 4.28 5.50 3.37
CA ARG A 44 3.58 6.29 4.40
C ARG A 44 2.35 5.55 4.92
N HIS A 45 1.49 5.05 4.02
CA HIS A 45 0.32 4.28 4.39
C HIS A 45 0.70 3.02 5.17
N ARG A 46 1.81 2.35 4.84
CA ARG A 46 2.27 1.17 5.58
C ARG A 46 2.64 1.50 7.04
N ALA A 47 3.24 2.65 7.27
CA ALA A 47 3.53 3.15 8.61
C ALA A 47 2.25 3.60 9.34
N GLU A 48 1.33 4.26 8.64
CA GLU A 48 0.03 4.66 9.19
C GLU A 48 -0.79 3.43 9.63
N VAL A 49 -0.83 2.37 8.80
CA VAL A 49 -1.56 1.12 9.07
C VAL A 49 -1.17 0.43 10.38
N ASP A 50 0.08 0.59 10.83
CA ASP A 50 0.53 -0.02 12.10
C ASP A 50 -0.18 0.60 13.31
N THR A 51 -0.36 1.93 13.27
CA THR A 51 -0.97 2.72 14.35
C THR A 51 -2.41 3.16 14.09
N ALA A 52 -2.93 2.90 12.90
CA ALA A 52 -4.22 3.40 12.43
C ALA A 52 -5.40 2.64 13.05
N ASP A 53 -6.43 3.40 13.42
CA ASP A 53 -7.74 2.86 13.77
C ASP A 53 -8.48 2.28 12.56
N ALA A 54 -9.46 1.42 12.82
CA ALA A 54 -10.26 0.74 11.79
C ALA A 54 -10.87 1.68 10.73
N LYS A 55 -11.26 2.91 11.12
CA LYS A 55 -11.76 3.92 10.17
C LYS A 55 -10.66 4.37 9.21
N HIS A 56 -9.46 4.64 9.73
CA HIS A 56 -8.33 5.09 8.94
C HIS A 56 -7.81 3.96 8.03
N ILE A 57 -7.87 2.70 8.49
CA ILE A 57 -7.63 1.52 7.65
C ILE A 57 -8.60 1.46 6.46
N ASP A 58 -9.87 1.82 6.66
CA ASP A 58 -10.87 1.87 5.60
C ASP A 58 -10.58 2.98 4.57
N GLU A 59 -10.12 4.14 5.06
CA GLU A 59 -9.69 5.27 4.20
C GLU A 59 -8.47 4.89 3.37
N ILE A 60 -7.44 4.29 3.98
CA ILE A 60 -6.26 3.80 3.26
C ILE A 60 -6.65 2.71 2.26
N MET A 61 -7.52 1.78 2.65
CA MET A 61 -7.99 0.73 1.74
C MET A 61 -8.76 1.32 0.55
N SER A 62 -9.58 2.35 0.76
CA SER A 62 -10.28 3.06 -0.33
C SER A 62 -9.32 3.80 -1.25
N ALA A 63 -8.18 4.27 -0.75
CA ALA A 63 -7.13 4.85 -1.58
C ALA A 63 -6.38 3.82 -2.45
N HIS A 64 -6.56 2.52 -2.17
CA HIS A 64 -5.92 1.39 -2.86
C HIS A 64 -6.97 0.41 -3.40
N PRO A 65 -7.65 0.74 -4.51
CA PRO A 65 -8.76 -0.06 -5.02
C PRO A 65 -8.38 -1.50 -5.36
N GLU A 66 -7.14 -1.75 -5.79
CA GLU A 66 -6.63 -3.10 -6.06
C GLU A 66 -6.54 -3.95 -4.79
N ILE A 67 -6.12 -3.33 -3.68
CA ILE A 67 -6.06 -3.99 -2.37
C ILE A 67 -7.47 -4.21 -1.83
N ALA A 68 -8.36 -3.23 -1.97
CA ALA A 68 -9.75 -3.33 -1.56
C ALA A 68 -10.48 -4.47 -2.29
N ALA A 69 -10.28 -4.59 -3.61
CA ALA A 69 -10.86 -5.68 -4.41
C ALA A 69 -10.38 -7.06 -3.93
N ALA A 70 -9.07 -7.21 -3.68
CA ALA A 70 -8.49 -8.44 -3.16
C ALA A 70 -9.00 -8.80 -1.75
N TRP A 71 -9.30 -7.80 -0.92
CA TRP A 71 -9.94 -8.01 0.38
C TRP A 71 -11.40 -8.50 0.23
N SER A 72 -12.17 -7.86 -0.65
CA SER A 72 -13.56 -8.24 -0.92
C SER A 72 -13.69 -9.65 -1.47
N ASP A 73 -12.81 -10.05 -2.40
CA ASP A 73 -12.75 -11.41 -2.97
C ASP A 73 -12.52 -12.47 -1.89
N ARG A 74 -11.62 -12.21 -0.93
CA ARG A 74 -11.34 -13.11 0.20
C ARG A 74 -12.51 -13.26 1.19
N SER A 75 -13.42 -12.28 1.24
CA SER A 75 -14.56 -12.28 2.16
C SER A 75 -15.83 -12.96 1.60
N THR A 76 -15.79 -13.40 0.34
CA THR A 76 -16.86 -14.16 -0.33
C THR A 76 -16.70 -15.65 -0.07
#